data_AF-A0A7C7PVB1-F1
#
_entry.id   AF-A0A7C7PVB1-F1
#
_cell.length_a   1.000
_cell.length_b   1.000
_cell.length_c   1.000
_cell.angle_alpha   90.00
_cell.angle_beta   90.00
_cell.angle_gamma   90.00
#
_symmetry.space_group_name_H-M   'P 1'
#
loop_
_entity.id
_entity.type
_entity.pdbx_description
1 polymer ?
#
loop_
_entity_poly.entity_id
_entity_poly.type
_entity_poly.pdbx_seq_one_letter_code
_entity_poly.pdbx_strand_id
1 'polypeptide(L)'
;RPKRFFGAARNVEEGGSLTIIATALVETGSRMDDVIYEEFKGTGNMEVHLDRRIAEKRIYPAINLNRSGTRREELLMPQADLQKMWILRKILHPMDELAAMEFLYDKLQKTKTNAEFFDSMKG
;
A
#
# COMPACT_ATOMS: atom_id res chain seq x y z
N ARG A 1 -0.09 -16.24 -21.12
CA ARG A 1 -0.98 -15.05 -21.02
C ARG A 1 -1.03 -14.57 -19.56
N PRO A 2 -0.03 -13.78 -19.09
CA PRO A 2 0.12 -13.38 -17.68
C PRO A 2 -1.12 -12.70 -17.08
N LYS A 3 -1.79 -11.86 -17.86
CA LYS A 3 -3.05 -11.20 -17.47
C LYS A 3 -4.16 -12.16 -17.01
N ARG A 4 -4.31 -13.32 -17.67
CA ARG A 4 -5.32 -14.33 -17.27
C ARG A 4 -4.99 -14.98 -15.93
N PHE A 5 -3.70 -15.17 -15.64
CA PHE A 5 -3.26 -15.75 -14.37
C PHE A 5 -3.50 -14.77 -13.22
N PHE A 6 -3.06 -13.52 -13.37
CA PHE A 6 -3.26 -12.51 -12.33
C PHE A 6 -4.75 -12.17 -12.13
N GLY A 7 -5.53 -12.08 -13.21
CA GLY A 7 -6.99 -11.89 -13.16
C GLY A 7 -7.80 -13.11 -12.69
N ALA A 8 -7.14 -14.22 -12.32
CA ALA A 8 -7.83 -15.32 -11.64
C ALA A 8 -8.21 -14.94 -10.21
N ALA A 9 -7.44 -14.05 -9.56
CA ALA A 9 -7.73 -13.56 -8.21
C ALA A 9 -9.12 -12.92 -8.13
N ARG A 10 -9.93 -13.39 -7.18
CA ARG A 10 -11.30 -12.92 -6.96
C ARG A 10 -11.85 -13.44 -5.63
N ASN A 11 -12.79 -12.69 -5.07
CA ASN A 11 -13.69 -13.18 -4.03
C ASN A 11 -14.97 -13.71 -4.70
N VAL A 12 -15.46 -14.88 -4.30
CA VAL A 12 -16.63 -15.55 -4.90
C VAL A 12 -17.79 -15.52 -3.90
N GLU A 13 -18.96 -15.06 -4.34
CA GLU A 13 -20.12 -14.88 -3.46
C GLU A 13 -20.66 -16.22 -2.95
N GLU A 14 -20.61 -17.25 -3.79
CA GLU A 14 -21.07 -18.61 -3.49
C GLU A 14 -20.11 -19.38 -2.56
N GLY A 15 -18.94 -18.83 -2.27
CA GLY A 15 -18.00 -19.36 -1.28
C GLY A 15 -16.56 -19.45 -1.77
N GLY A 16 -15.63 -19.13 -0.86
CA GLY A 16 -14.20 -19.16 -1.10
C GLY A 16 -13.65 -17.90 -1.76
N SER A 17 -12.33 -17.79 -1.80
CA SER A 17 -11.62 -16.68 -2.43
C SER A 17 -10.26 -17.13 -2.92
N LEU A 18 -9.79 -16.57 -4.03
CA LEU A 18 -8.41 -16.69 -4.49
C LEU A 18 -7.73 -15.33 -4.40
N THR A 19 -6.76 -15.23 -3.48
CA THR A 19 -5.92 -14.04 -3.32
C THR A 19 -4.58 -14.27 -3.99
N ILE A 20 -4.16 -13.37 -4.88
CA ILE A 20 -2.83 -13.39 -5.50
C ILE A 20 -2.11 -12.11 -5.12
N ILE A 21 -0.97 -12.24 -4.45
CA ILE A 21 -0.02 -11.16 -4.20
C ILE A 21 1.23 -11.49 -5.00
N ALA A 22 1.61 -10.60 -5.89
CA ALA A 22 2.76 -10.76 -6.77
C ALA A 22 3.66 -9.53 -6.67
N THR A 23 4.97 -9.74 -6.86
CA THR A 23 5.94 -8.66 -6.98
C THR A 23 6.10 -8.27 -8.44
N ALA A 24 6.06 -6.98 -8.73
CA ALA A 24 6.41 -6.43 -10.03
C ALA A 24 7.70 -5.62 -9.89
N LEU A 25 8.64 -5.79 -10.83
CA LEU A 25 9.82 -4.95 -10.91
C LEU A 25 9.45 -3.66 -11.66
N VAL A 26 9.98 -2.55 -11.18
CA VAL A 26 9.84 -1.21 -11.78
C VAL A 26 11.21 -0.56 -11.83
N GLU A 27 11.38 0.44 -12.71
CA GLU A 27 12.64 1.18 -12.86
C GLU A 27 13.83 0.28 -13.20
N THR A 28 13.59 -0.79 -13.98
CA THR A 28 14.65 -1.70 -14.45
C THR A 28 15.37 -1.20 -15.70
N GLY A 29 14.83 -0.16 -16.34
CA GLY A 29 15.25 0.33 -17.66
C GLY A 29 14.70 -0.51 -18.83
N SER A 30 13.93 -1.57 -18.54
CA SER A 30 13.30 -2.41 -19.55
C SER A 30 11.89 -1.92 -19.88
N ARG A 31 11.67 -1.52 -21.14
CA ARG A 31 10.32 -1.18 -21.65
C ARG A 31 9.33 -2.34 -21.49
N MET A 32 9.81 -3.58 -21.51
CA MET A 32 8.96 -4.76 -21.32
C MET A 32 8.41 -4.81 -19.89
N ASP A 33 9.21 -4.47 -18.89
CA ASP A 33 8.79 -4.46 -17.49
C ASP A 33 7.79 -3.34 -17.23
N ASP A 34 8.00 -2.15 -17.84
CA ASP A 34 7.07 -1.02 -17.75
C ASP A 34 5.69 -1.39 -18.31
N VAL A 35 5.64 -2.07 -19.47
CA VAL A 35 4.39 -2.54 -20.08
C VAL A 35 3.70 -3.58 -19.19
N ILE A 36 4.45 -4.53 -18.63
CA ILE A 36 3.90 -5.55 -17.72
C ILE A 36 3.31 -4.90 -16.46
N TYR A 37 4.02 -3.93 -15.88
CA TYR A 37 3.57 -3.20 -14.69
C TYR A 37 2.25 -2.47 -14.96
N GLU A 38 2.13 -1.73 -16.07
CA GLU A 38 0.88 -1.02 -16.42
C GLU A 38 -0.28 -2.00 -16.69
N GLU A 39 -0.01 -3.16 -17.31
CA GLU A 39 -1.03 -4.21 -17.49
C GLU A 39 -1.53 -4.78 -16.15
N PHE A 40 -0.63 -5.02 -15.20
CA PHE A 40 -0.99 -5.52 -13.87
C PHE A 40 -1.73 -4.48 -13.05
N LYS A 41 -1.33 -3.20 -13.11
CA LYS A 41 -2.05 -2.08 -12.48
C LYS A 41 -3.49 -1.93 -12.98
N GLY A 42 -3.70 -2.12 -14.28
CA GLY A 42 -5.06 -2.14 -14.85
C GLY A 42 -5.91 -3.34 -14.38
N THR A 43 -5.27 -4.44 -13.99
CA THR A 43 -5.94 -5.70 -13.64
C THR A 43 -6.16 -5.87 -12.13
N GLY A 44 -5.21 -5.41 -11.31
CA GLY A 44 -5.24 -5.51 -9.85
C GLY A 44 -6.13 -4.46 -9.18
N ASN A 45 -6.34 -4.65 -7.88
CA ASN A 45 -7.12 -3.74 -7.03
C ASN A 45 -6.33 -3.21 -5.82
N MET A 46 -5.11 -3.70 -5.58
CA MET A 46 -4.22 -3.28 -4.50
C MET A 46 -2.81 -3.10 -5.07
N GLU A 47 -2.14 -2.02 -4.65
CA GLU A 47 -0.74 -1.75 -4.97
C GLU A 47 0.01 -1.34 -3.70
N VAL A 48 1.20 -1.92 -3.50
CA VAL A 48 2.16 -1.51 -2.48
C VAL A 48 3.46 -1.15 -3.18
N HIS A 49 3.75 0.14 -3.22
CA HIS A 49 4.94 0.69 -3.87
C HIS A 49 6.09 0.73 -2.87
N LEU A 50 7.27 0.26 -3.26
CA LEU A 50 8.50 0.39 -2.48
C LEU A 50 9.40 1.44 -3.12
N ASP A 51 10.00 2.32 -2.32
CA ASP A 51 10.84 3.42 -2.80
C ASP A 51 12.33 3.10 -2.58
N ARG A 52 13.11 3.17 -3.66
CA ARG A 52 14.55 2.90 -3.64
C ARG A 52 15.30 3.85 -2.71
N ARG A 53 14.92 5.14 -2.66
CA ARG A 53 15.60 6.16 -1.84
C ARG A 53 15.43 5.89 -0.34
N ILE A 54 14.26 5.39 0.07
CA ILE A 54 14.00 4.99 1.46
C ILE A 54 14.87 3.76 1.82
N ALA A 55 14.94 2.78 0.93
CA ALA A 55 15.75 1.57 1.12
C ALA A 55 17.25 1.86 1.16
N GLU A 56 17.76 2.77 0.31
CA GLU A 56 19.17 3.21 0.30
C GLU A 56 19.59 3.88 1.61
N LYS A 57 18.66 4.57 2.28
CA LYS A 57 18.85 5.09 3.64
C LYS A 57 18.68 4.05 4.75
N ARG A 58 18.45 2.78 4.40
CA ARG A 58 18.25 1.64 5.31
C ARG A 58 17.04 1.79 6.24
N ILE A 59 16.01 2.49 5.79
CA ILE A 59 14.74 2.60 6.51
C ILE A 59 13.82 1.49 6.02
N TYR A 60 13.31 0.69 6.96
CA TYR A 60 12.43 -0.43 6.66
C TYR A 60 11.19 -0.43 7.57
N PRO A 61 9.99 -0.69 7.01
CA PRO A 61 9.72 -1.03 5.60
C PRO A 61 9.82 0.18 4.65
N ALA A 62 10.39 0.00 3.46
CA ALA A 62 10.65 1.08 2.49
C ALA A 62 9.42 1.41 1.62
N ILE A 63 8.26 1.61 2.24
CA ILE A 63 6.97 1.75 1.54
C ILE A 63 6.73 3.22 1.15
N ASN A 64 6.35 3.45 -0.11
CA ASN A 64 5.79 4.71 -0.55
C ASN A 64 4.29 4.76 -0.19
N LEU A 65 3.97 5.44 0.91
CA LEU A 65 2.62 5.49 1.48
C LEU A 65 1.62 6.23 0.57
N ASN A 66 2.09 7.25 -0.16
CA ASN A 66 1.24 8.09 -1.02
C ASN A 66 0.83 7.37 -2.30
N ARG A 67 1.72 6.57 -2.89
CA ARG A 67 1.44 5.77 -4.10
C ARG A 67 0.74 4.44 -3.80
N SER A 68 0.81 3.94 -2.56
CA SER A 68 0.20 2.66 -2.17
C SER A 68 -1.28 2.83 -1.81
N GLY A 69 -2.11 1.84 -2.17
CA GLY A 69 -3.54 1.90 -1.89
C GLY A 69 -4.31 0.66 -2.35
N THR A 70 -5.56 0.57 -1.89
CA THR A 70 -6.49 -0.50 -2.27
C THR A 70 -7.81 0.11 -2.74
N ARG A 71 -8.32 -0.34 -3.88
CA ARG A 71 -9.66 0.05 -4.37
C ARG A 71 -10.72 -0.58 -3.49
N ARG A 72 -11.78 0.17 -3.20
CA ARG A 72 -12.90 -0.26 -2.34
C ARG A 72 -12.48 -0.66 -0.92
N GLU A 73 -11.52 0.07 -0.34
CA GLU A 73 -11.02 -0.19 1.01
C GLU A 73 -12.10 -0.04 2.10
N GLU A 74 -13.21 0.65 1.81
CA GLU A 74 -14.39 0.76 2.68
C GLU A 74 -15.08 -0.59 2.93
N LEU A 75 -14.86 -1.60 2.09
CA LEU A 75 -15.36 -2.96 2.31
C LEU A 75 -14.46 -3.79 3.24
N LEU A 76 -13.23 -3.32 3.50
CA LEU A 76 -12.20 -4.08 4.21
C LEU A 76 -11.96 -3.60 5.63
N MET A 77 -12.43 -2.39 5.96
CA MET A 77 -12.19 -1.75 7.25
C MET A 77 -13.48 -1.18 7.85
N PRO A 78 -13.63 -1.20 9.18
CA PRO A 78 -14.69 -0.45 9.85
C PRO A 78 -14.61 1.05 9.50
N GLN A 79 -15.77 1.70 9.39
CA GLN A 79 -15.85 3.13 9.04
C GLN A 79 -15.00 4.03 9.95
N ALA A 80 -14.94 3.72 11.25
CA ALA A 80 -14.16 4.47 12.22
C ALA A 80 -12.66 4.42 11.91
N ASP A 81 -12.12 3.27 11.49
CA ASP A 81 -10.71 3.13 11.15
C ASP A 81 -10.40 3.74 9.78
N LEU A 82 -11.33 3.63 8.82
CA LEU A 82 -11.21 4.30 7.53
C LEU A 82 -11.05 5.82 7.66
N GLN A 83 -11.84 6.44 8.55
CA GLN A 83 -11.72 7.88 8.83
C GLN A 83 -10.34 8.24 9.40
N LYS A 84 -9.81 7.44 10.32
CA LYS A 84 -8.46 7.66 10.88
C LYS A 84 -7.37 7.48 9.81
N MET A 85 -7.51 6.48 8.95
CA MET A 85 -6.62 6.27 7.80
C MET A 85 -6.63 7.47 6.84
N TRP A 86 -7.79 8.06 6.58
CA TRP A 86 -7.89 9.26 5.74
C TRP A 86 -7.23 10.48 6.38
N ILE A 87 -7.39 10.67 7.69
CA ILE A 87 -6.69 11.75 8.42
C ILE A 87 -5.18 11.54 8.32
N LEU A 88 -4.70 10.32 8.57
CA LEU A 88 -3.29 9.97 8.43
C LEU A 88 -2.78 10.27 7.01
N ARG A 89 -3.51 9.84 5.97
CA ARG A 89 -3.15 10.13 4.57
C ARG A 89 -3.07 11.63 4.29
N LYS A 90 -3.99 12.44 4.82
CA LYS A 90 -3.95 13.90 4.66
C LYS A 90 -2.72 14.53 5.32
N ILE A 91 -2.29 14.00 6.46
CA ILE A 91 -1.08 14.46 7.17
C ILE A 91 0.18 14.09 6.38
N LEU A 92 0.23 12.89 5.82
CA LEU A 92 1.40 12.37 5.09
C LEU A 92 1.53 12.91 3.66
N HIS A 93 0.41 13.22 2.99
CA HIS A 93 0.41 13.67 1.60
C HIS A 93 1.31 14.89 1.29
N PRO A 94 1.39 15.95 2.12
CA PRO A 94 2.29 17.07 1.85
C PRO A 94 3.76 16.78 2.15
N MET A 95 4.09 15.66 2.80
CA MET A 95 5.47 15.28 3.11
C MET A 95 6.12 14.60 1.89
N ASP A 96 7.43 14.78 1.74
CA ASP A 96 8.19 13.92 0.83
C ASP A 96 8.16 12.45 1.30
N GLU A 97 8.42 11.51 0.40
CA GLU A 97 8.25 10.07 0.70
C GLU A 97 9.10 9.59 1.88
N LEU A 98 10.30 10.14 2.03
CA LEU A 98 11.21 9.75 3.09
C LEU A 98 10.74 10.31 4.44
N ALA A 99 10.42 11.60 4.49
CA ALA A 99 9.91 12.27 5.68
C ALA A 99 8.58 11.65 6.14
N ALA A 100 7.71 11.27 5.20
CA ALA A 100 6.46 10.57 5.49
C ALA A 100 6.72 9.23 6.20
N MET A 101 7.69 8.45 5.71
CA MET A 101 8.03 7.16 6.31
C MET A 101 8.73 7.33 7.67
N GLU A 102 9.67 8.27 7.80
CA GLU A 102 10.31 8.58 9.08
C GLU A 102 9.29 9.05 10.14
N PHE A 103 8.39 9.94 9.75
CA PHE A 103 7.31 10.43 10.61
C PHE A 103 6.41 9.28 11.08
N LEU A 104 5.92 8.45 10.14
CA LEU A 104 5.06 7.32 10.50
C LEU A 104 5.81 6.32 11.39
N TYR A 105 7.08 6.04 11.09
CA TYR A 105 7.90 5.11 11.85
C TYR A 105 8.11 5.58 13.31
N ASP A 106 8.46 6.85 13.53
CA ASP A 106 8.60 7.44 14.87
C ASP A 106 7.30 7.35 15.68
N LYS A 107 6.14 7.51 15.02
CA LYS A 107 4.85 7.38 15.70
C LYS A 107 4.50 5.93 16.02
N LEU A 108 4.69 5.01 15.06
CA LEU A 108 4.37 3.60 15.26
C LEU A 108 5.23 2.97 16.35
N GLN A 109 6.52 3.31 16.43
CA GLN A 109 7.44 2.80 17.46
C GLN A 109 7.03 3.13 18.90
N LYS A 110 6.21 4.17 19.09
CA LYS A 110 5.70 4.57 20.43
C LYS A 110 4.56 3.71 20.92
N THR A 111 4.04 2.81 20.08
CA THR A 111 2.86 1.99 20.36
C THR A 111 3.12 0.53 19.99
N LYS A 112 2.41 -0.40 20.63
CA LYS A 112 2.53 -1.82 20.29
C LYS A 112 1.54 -2.26 19.23
N THR A 113 0.42 -1.53 19.10
CA THR A 113 -0.68 -1.89 18.19
C THR A 113 -1.15 -0.69 17.39
N ASN A 114 -1.70 -0.95 16.19
CA ASN A 114 -2.30 0.10 15.38
C ASN A 114 -3.50 0.76 16.08
N ALA A 115 -4.20 0.03 16.95
CA ALA A 115 -5.30 0.58 17.75
C ALA A 115 -4.80 1.68 18.69
N GLU A 116 -3.72 1.41 19.44
CA GLU A 116 -3.08 2.39 20.32
C GLU A 116 -2.56 3.61 19.54
N PHE A 117 -1.91 3.37 18.39
CA PHE A 117 -1.46 4.45 17.50
C PHE A 117 -2.61 5.34 17.06
N PHE A 118 -3.69 4.74 16.58
CA PHE A 118 -4.88 5.46 16.15
C PHE A 118 -5.58 6.22 17.25
N ASP A 119 -5.56 5.72 18.49
CA ASP A 119 -6.10 6.45 19.64
C ASP A 119 -5.17 7.60 20.05
N SER A 120 -3.85 7.46 19.90
CA SER A 120 -2.89 8.56 20.15
C SER A 120 -2.99 9.71 19.14
N MET A 121 -3.58 9.47 17.96
CA MET A 121 -3.85 10.50 16.95
C MET A 121 -5.09 11.34 17.27
N LYS A 122 -5.94 10.88 18.20
CA LYS A 122 -7.06 11.66 18.70
C LYS A 122 -6.49 12.66 19.71
N GLY A 123 -6.31 13.90 19.27
CA GLY A 123 -6.17 15.03 20.19
C GLY A 123 -7.44 15.21 21.03
#